data_AF-A0A3M1HKF3-F1
#
_entry.id   AF-A0A3M1HKF3-F1
#
_cell.length_a   1.000
_cell.length_b   1.000
_cell.length_c   1.000
_cell.angle_alpha   90.00
_cell.angle_beta   90.00
_cell.angle_gamma   90.00
#
_symmetry.space_group_name_H-M   'P 1'
#
loop_
_entity.id
_entity.type
_entity.pdbx_description
1 polymer ?
#
loop_
_entity_poly.entity_id
_entity_poly.type
_entity_poly.pdbx_seq_one_letter_code
_entity_poly.pdbx_strand_id
1 'polypeptide(L)' 'MRNYDEATYGARIADIYDELYPVADDACITCLAQLAGPGPALELGIGTGRVAL' A
#
# COMPACT_ATOMS: atom_id res chain seq x y z
N MET A 1 22.84 -6.86 -2.63
CA MET A 1 22.90 -5.41 -2.31
C MET A 1 23.49 -5.28 -0.91
N ARG A 2 24.59 -4.54 -0.72
CA ARG A 2 25.14 -4.28 0.63
C ARG A 2 24.29 -3.18 1.28
N ASN A 3 23.98 -3.32 2.58
CA ASN A 3 23.20 -2.34 3.38
C ASN A 3 21.76 -2.11 2.89
N TYR A 4 21.01 -3.18 2.66
CA TYR A 4 19.58 -3.11 2.38
C TYR A 4 18.82 -3.75 3.55
N ASP A 5 17.88 -3.00 4.12
CA ASP A 5 17.00 -3.41 5.22
C ASP A 5 15.52 -3.14 4.86
N GLU A 6 14.61 -3.41 5.80
CA GLU A 6 13.17 -3.23 5.62
C GLU A 6 12.75 -1.77 5.38
N ALA A 7 13.52 -0.80 5.89
CA ALA A 7 13.22 0.62 5.75
C ALA A 7 13.77 1.19 4.44
N THR A 8 14.81 0.56 3.87
CA THR A 8 15.58 1.07 2.75
C THR A 8 14.72 1.37 1.52
N TYR A 9 13.72 0.54 1.22
CA TYR A 9 12.82 0.79 0.09
C TYR A 9 11.94 2.01 0.32
N GLY A 10 11.18 2.00 1.43
CA GLY A 10 10.24 3.07 1.76
C GLY A 10 10.93 4.43 1.84
N ALA A 11 12.06 4.50 2.54
CA ALA A 11 12.83 5.73 2.69
C ALA A 11 13.33 6.32 1.36
N ARG A 12 13.55 5.49 0.33
CA ARG A 12 14.08 5.94 -0.97
C ARG A 12 13.00 6.35 -1.96
N ILE A 13 11.78 5.83 -1.83
CA ILE A 13 10.71 6.05 -2.80
C ILE A 13 9.59 6.94 -2.28
N ALA A 14 9.48 7.15 -0.97
CA ALA A 14 8.37 7.86 -0.33
C ALA A 14 8.02 9.19 -1.01
N ASP A 15 9.03 10.01 -1.31
CA ASP A 15 8.83 11.35 -1.87
C ASP A 15 8.20 11.36 -3.28
N ILE A 16 8.28 10.25 -4.02
CA ILE A 16 7.79 10.16 -5.41
C ILE A 16 6.75 9.05 -5.61
N TYR A 17 6.43 8.28 -4.57
CA TYR A 17 5.60 7.07 -4.71
C TYR A 17 4.20 7.41 -5.24
N ASP A 18 3.57 8.44 -4.68
CA ASP A 18 2.22 8.86 -5.07
C ASP A 18 2.19 9.54 -6.44
N GLU A 19 3.31 10.14 -6.88
CA GLU A 19 3.42 10.69 -8.25
C GLU A 19 3.51 9.56 -9.28
N LEU A 20 4.25 8.50 -8.98
CA LEU A 20 4.38 7.34 -9.86
C LEU A 20 3.14 6.43 -9.85
N TYR A 21 2.46 6.34 -8.70
CA TYR A 21 1.32 5.45 -8.48
C TYR A 21 0.15 6.20 -7.83
N PRO A 22 -0.52 7.11 -8.56
CA PRO A 22 -1.48 8.05 -7.98
C PRO A 22 -2.81 7.42 -7.57
N VAL A 23 -3.18 6.26 -8.13
CA VAL A 23 -4.51 5.67 -7.95
C VAL A 23 -4.39 4.14 -7.78
N ALA A 24 -5.21 3.58 -6.89
CA ALA A 24 -5.44 2.14 -6.81
C ALA A 24 -6.52 1.70 -7.79
N ASP A 25 -6.42 0.46 -8.25
CA ASP A 25 -7.49 -0.14 -9.07
C ASP A 25 -8.77 -0.33 -8.23
N ASP A 26 -9.86 0.33 -8.63
CA ASP A 26 -11.17 0.25 -7.97
C ASP A 26 -11.69 -1.19 -7.86
N ALA A 27 -11.37 -2.06 -8.82
CA ALA A 27 -11.76 -3.46 -8.78
C ALA A 27 -11.03 -4.22 -7.64
N CYS A 28 -9.78 -3.86 -7.37
CA CYS A 28 -9.01 -4.39 -6.25
C CYS A 28 -9.61 -3.94 -4.92
N ILE A 29 -9.89 -2.64 -4.77
CA ILE A 29 -10.54 -2.08 -3.56
C ILE A 29 -11.87 -2.76 -3.28
N THR A 30 -12.71 -2.91 -4.31
CA THR A 30 -14.03 -3.56 -4.19
C THR A 30 -13.90 -5.02 -3.75
N CYS A 31 -12.96 -5.76 -4.35
CA CYS A 31 -12.71 -7.15 -3.98
C CYS A 31 -12.27 -7.28 -2.51
N LEU A 32 -11.33 -6.43 -2.07
CA LEU A 32 -10.83 -6.46 -0.71
C LEU A 32 -11.90 -6.07 0.32
N ALA A 33 -12.73 -5.07 0.03
CA ALA A 33 -13.85 -4.67 0.88
C ALA A 33 -14.87 -5.82 1.04
N GLN A 34 -15.16 -6.56 -0.03
CA GLN A 34 -16.04 -7.73 0.03
C GLN A 34 -15.46 -8.86 0.89
N LEU A 35 -14.16 -9.10 0.80
CA LEU A 35 -13.48 -10.12 1.59
C LEU A 35 -13.38 -9.75 3.08
N ALA A 36 -13.16 -8.48 3.40
CA ALA A 36 -13.15 -7.97 4.78
C ALA A 36 -14.53 -8.10 5.46
N GLY A 37 -15.60 -7.98 4.67
CA GLY A 37 -16.98 -8.04 5.17
C GLY A 37 -17.27 -6.86 6.11
N PRO A 38 -18.02 -7.08 7.21
CA PRO A 38 -18.38 -5.99 8.13
C PRO A 38 -17.28 -5.63 9.14
N GLY A 39 -16.15 -6.37 9.15
CA GLY A 39 -15.08 -6.21 10.11
C GLY A 39 -13.90 -5.39 9.57
N PRO A 40 -12.97 -4.96 10.45
CA PRO A 40 -11.76 -4.28 10.03
C PRO A 40 -10.79 -5.23 9.30
N ALA A 41 -10.02 -4.69 8.35
CA ALA A 41 -8.92 -5.38 7.68
C ALA A 41 -7.56 -4.84 8.15
N LEU A 42 -6.53 -5.68 8.08
CA LEU A 42 -5.14 -5.28 8.34
C LEU A 42 -4.36 -5.30 7.03
N GLU A 43 -3.85 -4.14 6.62
CA GLU A 43 -2.91 -4.01 5.51
C GLU A 43 -1.47 -4.07 6.03
N LEU A 44 -0.66 -5.00 5.50
CA LEU A 44 0.74 -5.14 5.85
C LEU A 44 1.60 -4.35 4.85
N GLY A 45 2.46 -3.45 5.36
CA GLY A 45 3.29 -2.61 4.50
C GLY A 45 2.49 -1.52 3.78
N ILE A 46 1.56 -0.89 4.50
CA ILE A 46 0.58 0.09 4.00
C ILE A 46 1.17 1.27 3.20
N GLY A 47 2.46 1.59 3.40
CA GLY A 47 3.11 2.68 2.65
C GLY A 47 2.37 4.00 2.82
N THR A 48 1.97 4.63 1.71
CA THR A 48 1.17 5.87 1.69
C THR A 48 -0.34 5.64 1.83
N GLY A 49 -0.79 4.40 2.03
CA GLY A 49 -2.21 4.07 2.21
C GLY A 49 -3.00 3.97 0.92
N ARG A 50 -2.33 3.72 -0.22
CA ARG A 50 -2.97 3.67 -1.54
C ARG A 50 -4.13 2.66 -1.64
N VAL A 51 -4.14 1.61 -0.80
CA VAL A 51 -5.15 0.52 -0.82
C VAL A 51 -5.87 0.37 0.53
N ALA A 52 -5.72 1.34 1.44
CA ALA A 52 -6.34 1.26 2.76
C ALA A 52 -7.89 1.23 2.67
N LEU A 53 -8.54 0.34 3.44
CA LEU A 53 -10.00 0.16 3.50
C LEU A 53 -10.62 0.81 4.74
#